data_AF-A0A7M7JJ73-F1
#
_entry.id   AF-A0A7M7JJ73-F1
#
_cell.length_a   1.000
_cell.length_b   1.000
_cell.length_c   1.000
_cell.angle_alpha   90.00
_cell.angle_beta   90.00
_cell.angle_gamma   90.00
#
_symmetry.space_group_name_H-M   'P 1'
#
loop_
_entity.id
_entity.type
_entity.pdbx_description
1 polymer ?
#
loop_
_entity_poly.entity_id
_entity_poly.type
_entity_poly.pdbx_seq_one_letter_code
_entity_poly.pdbx_strand_id
1 'polypeptide(L)'
;MDHTVMKLHRLCLMVCIVAFTSSWTNASQSGGPPIVVNTWAFQAATREAWRTLLKGGSSLDAVEDGCSRCEDLQCDGTVGYGGSPDENGETTLDALIMYGPNRNVGAVAQLRRVKYAMRVARKVLDHTSHTLLVGDLATEFAKAMGFQEADLSTNKSRTIYEKWKNASCQPNYWTDVIPDPKSSCGPYKPTQDVPLRLRWKNMDSVHSSQRRSIPVVSRWNHDTIGMIVIDGHGIISGGTSTNGMCHKIPGRVGDSPIPGAGAYVDQDVGGATATGDGDVMMRFLPSYQAVEFMRQGLQPAEACRQAIRRISRAIPTFQGGLVCVNVHGTVAAACHGLSFFPYSTISGQTNGAVLIQNVTCEQDTVLEMQNN
;
A
#
# COMPACT_ATOMS: atom_id res chain seq x y z
N MET A 1 -19.76 -12.05 91.06
CA MET A 1 -19.49 -13.38 90.49
C MET A 1 -19.05 -13.13 89.06
N ASP A 2 -17.79 -13.10 88.64
CA ASP A 2 -16.48 -13.54 89.15
C ASP A 2 -15.44 -12.50 88.66
N HIS A 3 -14.55 -11.96 89.49
CA HIS A 3 -13.25 -12.47 89.94
C HIS A 3 -12.13 -12.59 88.86
N THR A 4 -11.22 -11.58 88.89
CA THR A 4 -9.73 -11.67 88.87
C THR A 4 -9.03 -12.09 87.54
N VAL A 5 -7.99 -11.44 86.99
CA VAL A 5 -6.60 -11.22 87.48
C VAL A 5 -5.75 -10.38 86.46
N MET A 6 -4.99 -9.41 86.99
CA MET A 6 -3.62 -8.88 86.69
C MET A 6 -3.11 -8.29 85.35
N LYS A 7 -2.49 -7.09 85.56
CA LYS A 7 -1.13 -6.58 85.18
C LYS A 7 -0.84 -6.24 83.71
N LEU A 8 -0.63 -4.95 83.39
CA LEU A 8 0.62 -4.15 83.51
C LEU A 8 1.56 -4.36 82.31
N HIS A 9 1.65 -3.39 81.40
CA HIS A 9 2.91 -2.72 81.00
C HIS A 9 2.66 -1.63 79.94
N ARG A 10 3.40 -0.51 80.09
CA ARG A 10 3.50 0.60 79.16
C ARG A 10 4.14 0.14 77.85
N LEU A 11 3.65 0.60 76.70
CA LEU A 11 4.48 0.73 75.50
C LEU A 11 3.99 1.90 74.62
N CYS A 12 4.94 2.77 74.27
CA CYS A 12 4.78 3.94 73.43
C CYS A 12 4.04 3.64 72.12
N LEU A 13 3.01 4.43 71.83
CA LEU A 13 2.40 4.49 70.50
C LEU A 13 3.34 5.34 69.61
N MET A 14 4.25 4.68 68.89
CA MET A 14 4.99 5.32 67.80
C MET A 14 4.10 5.27 66.55
N VAL A 15 3.46 6.39 66.23
CA VAL A 15 2.66 6.53 65.01
C VAL A 15 3.61 6.62 63.83
N CYS A 16 3.87 5.49 63.18
CA CYS A 16 4.52 5.45 61.87
C CYS A 16 3.52 5.89 60.80
N ILE A 17 3.55 7.17 60.44
CA ILE A 17 2.93 7.67 59.20
C ILE A 17 3.77 7.12 58.04
N VAL A 18 3.34 6.00 57.48
CA VAL A 18 3.87 5.53 56.19
C VAL A 18 3.29 6.45 55.12
N ALA A 19 4.10 7.41 54.67
CA ALA A 19 3.82 8.16 53.45
C ALA A 19 3.89 7.17 52.28
N PHE A 20 2.75 6.64 51.86
CA PHE A 20 2.60 5.99 50.56
C PHE A 20 2.76 7.07 49.49
N THR A 21 3.99 7.37 49.12
CA THR A 21 4.27 8.03 47.84
C THR A 21 3.97 6.98 46.78
N SER A 22 2.76 7.00 46.24
CA SER A 22 2.46 6.32 44.99
C SER A 22 3.32 6.99 43.92
N SER A 23 4.51 6.44 43.69
CA SER A 23 5.29 6.73 42.51
C SER A 23 4.49 6.17 41.34
N TRP A 24 3.62 7.00 40.77
CA TRP A 24 3.14 6.80 39.42
C TRP A 24 4.38 6.90 38.53
N THR A 25 5.06 5.77 38.33
CA THR A 25 5.97 5.64 37.21
C THR A 25 5.10 5.76 35.99
N ASN A 26 5.01 6.98 35.44
CA ASN A 26 4.71 7.15 34.03
C ASN A 26 5.74 6.27 33.32
N ALA A 27 5.32 5.09 32.91
CA ALA A 27 6.00 4.39 31.83
C ALA A 27 5.89 5.35 30.65
N SER A 28 6.90 6.19 30.47
CA SER A 28 7.08 6.91 29.22
C SER A 28 7.15 5.83 28.17
N GLN A 29 6.08 5.69 27.40
CA GLN A 29 6.05 4.82 26.24
C GLN A 29 7.09 5.39 25.29
N SER A 30 8.32 4.87 25.35
CA SER A 30 9.44 5.34 24.54
C SER A 30 9.26 4.76 23.13
N GLY A 31 8.28 5.31 22.39
CA GLY A 31 8.26 5.16 20.95
C GLY A 31 9.56 5.74 20.40
N GLY A 32 10.16 5.07 19.40
CA GLY A 32 11.24 5.66 18.62
C GLY A 32 10.80 6.99 18.00
N PRO A 33 11.73 7.81 17.47
CA PRO A 33 11.35 9.06 16.82
C PRO A 33 10.33 8.79 15.70
N PRO A 34 9.32 9.65 15.51
CA PRO A 34 8.32 9.47 14.48
C PRO A 34 9.00 9.37 13.11
N ILE A 35 8.41 8.58 12.23
CA ILE A 35 8.91 8.34 10.88
C ILE A 35 7.75 8.24 9.89
N VAL A 36 7.93 8.86 8.74
CA VAL A 36 7.07 8.71 7.57
C VAL A 36 7.92 8.17 6.44
N VAL A 37 7.43 7.15 5.75
CA VAL A 37 8.04 6.60 4.55
C VAL A 37 7.00 6.44 3.46
N ASN A 38 7.37 6.70 2.21
CA ASN A 38 6.55 6.36 1.06
C ASN A 38 7.35 5.89 -0.15
N THR A 39 6.70 5.12 -1.03
CA THR A 39 7.22 4.74 -2.34
C THR A 39 7.48 5.97 -3.21
N TRP A 40 8.50 5.88 -4.06
CA TRP A 40 8.91 6.92 -5.00
C TRP A 40 9.42 8.21 -4.36
N ALA A 41 9.85 9.15 -5.20
CA ALA A 41 10.39 10.45 -4.78
C ALA A 41 9.30 11.50 -4.53
N PHE A 42 8.12 11.10 -4.03
CA PHE A 42 6.97 11.98 -3.79
C PHE A 42 7.12 12.83 -2.52
N GLN A 43 8.16 13.66 -2.46
CA GLN A 43 8.53 14.44 -1.28
C GLN A 43 7.41 15.31 -0.71
N ALA A 44 6.52 15.81 -1.56
CA ALA A 44 5.39 16.63 -1.14
C ALA A 44 4.39 15.84 -0.28
N ALA A 45 4.16 14.57 -0.62
CA ALA A 45 3.33 13.66 0.18
C ALA A 45 4.00 13.36 1.52
N THR A 46 5.29 13.01 1.50
CA THR A 46 6.11 12.76 2.70
C THR A 46 6.07 13.94 3.67
N ARG A 47 6.23 15.16 3.13
CA ARG A 47 6.23 16.41 3.92
C ARG A 47 4.87 16.73 4.49
N GLU A 48 3.78 16.43 3.78
CA GLU A 48 2.44 16.71 4.28
C GLU A 48 2.09 15.78 5.44
N ALA A 49 2.32 14.47 5.31
CA ALA A 49 2.18 13.52 6.40
C ALA A 49 2.99 13.93 7.65
N TRP A 50 4.25 14.35 7.45
CA TRP A 50 5.09 14.84 8.54
C TRP A 50 4.50 16.09 9.23
N ARG A 51 3.99 17.04 8.45
CA ARG A 51 3.32 18.24 9.00
C ARG A 51 2.10 17.88 9.81
N THR A 52 1.33 16.87 9.39
CA THR A 52 0.18 16.38 10.15
C THR A 52 0.61 15.85 11.52
N LEU A 53 1.68 15.06 11.58
CA LEU A 53 2.26 14.62 12.87
C LEU A 53 2.73 15.80 13.74
N LEU A 54 3.42 16.79 13.16
CA LEU A 54 3.89 17.96 13.90
C LEU A 54 2.75 18.82 14.48
N LYS A 55 1.56 18.75 13.89
CA LYS A 55 0.34 19.43 14.38
C LYS A 55 -0.41 18.61 15.44
N GLY A 56 0.11 17.44 15.84
CA GLY A 56 -0.53 16.54 16.79
C GLY A 56 -1.57 15.59 16.17
N GLY A 57 -1.58 15.45 14.84
CA GLY A 57 -2.38 14.42 14.16
C GLY A 57 -1.86 13.01 14.44
N SER A 58 -2.75 12.03 14.34
CA SER A 58 -2.43 10.60 14.50
C SER A 58 -1.65 10.04 13.29
N SER A 59 -1.07 8.85 13.43
CA SER A 59 -0.49 8.11 12.30
C SER A 59 -1.49 7.90 11.15
N LEU A 60 -2.78 7.74 11.46
CA LEU A 60 -3.83 7.61 10.45
C LEU A 60 -4.09 8.92 9.71
N ASP A 61 -4.19 10.03 10.42
CA ASP A 61 -4.38 11.36 9.82
C ASP A 61 -3.20 11.68 8.88
N ALA A 62 -1.98 11.32 9.30
CA ALA A 62 -0.79 11.52 8.49
C ALA A 62 -0.77 10.68 7.21
N VAL A 63 -1.22 9.41 7.25
CA VAL A 63 -1.39 8.58 6.04
C VAL A 63 -2.45 9.19 5.12
N GLU A 64 -3.59 9.61 5.67
CA GLU A 64 -4.68 10.23 4.91
C GLU A 64 -4.19 11.49 4.18
N ASP A 65 -3.63 12.45 4.92
CA ASP A 65 -3.17 13.72 4.36
C ASP A 65 -2.00 13.54 3.38
N GLY A 66 -1.05 12.66 3.69
CA GLY A 66 0.09 12.37 2.83
C GLY A 66 -0.31 11.76 1.49
N CYS A 67 -1.13 10.71 1.51
CA CYS A 67 -1.59 10.07 0.28
C CYS A 67 -2.54 10.98 -0.51
N SER A 68 -3.47 11.69 0.15
CA SER A 68 -4.34 12.65 -0.54
C SER A 68 -3.60 13.83 -1.13
N ARG A 69 -2.49 14.27 -0.52
CA ARG A 69 -1.61 15.26 -1.14
C ARG A 69 -1.06 14.77 -2.48
N CYS A 70 -0.79 13.47 -2.61
CA CYS A 70 -0.32 12.88 -3.85
C CYS A 70 -1.43 12.71 -4.89
N GLU A 71 -2.66 12.41 -4.44
CA GLU A 71 -3.88 12.41 -5.27
C GLU A 71 -4.14 13.80 -5.86
N ASP A 72 -4.00 14.86 -5.07
CA ASP A 72 -4.14 16.26 -5.51
C ASP A 72 -3.09 16.67 -6.54
N LEU A 73 -1.83 16.29 -6.29
CA LEU A 73 -0.71 16.64 -7.15
C LEU A 73 -0.60 15.76 -8.39
N GLN A 74 -1.44 14.73 -8.49
CA GLN A 74 -1.41 13.76 -9.58
C GLN A 74 0.00 13.17 -9.75
N CYS A 75 0.63 12.75 -8.65
CA CYS A 75 2.03 12.31 -8.62
C CYS A 75 2.35 11.35 -9.78
N ASP A 76 3.34 11.72 -10.60
CA ASP A 76 3.77 11.02 -11.82
C ASP A 76 2.65 10.68 -12.84
N GLY A 77 1.44 11.21 -12.64
CA GLY A 77 0.24 10.88 -13.40
C GLY A 77 -0.42 9.55 -13.03
N THR A 78 0.01 8.87 -11.97
CA THR A 78 -0.42 7.51 -11.60
C THR A 78 -1.20 7.44 -10.28
N VAL A 79 -1.34 8.58 -9.59
CA VAL A 79 -2.09 8.71 -8.34
C VAL A 79 -3.15 9.78 -8.50
N GLY A 80 -4.36 9.52 -8.00
CA GLY A 80 -5.48 10.46 -8.09
C GLY A 80 -6.03 10.65 -9.50
N TYR A 81 -6.83 11.69 -9.67
CA TYR A 81 -7.56 11.97 -10.91
C TYR A 81 -6.64 12.39 -12.07
N GLY A 82 -7.14 12.31 -13.30
CA GLY A 82 -6.48 12.87 -14.48
C GLY A 82 -5.38 12.02 -15.11
N GLY A 83 -5.16 10.81 -14.61
CA GLY A 83 -4.23 9.82 -15.13
C GLY A 83 -4.88 8.48 -15.42
N SER A 84 -4.14 7.60 -16.10
CA SER A 84 -4.48 6.19 -16.39
C SER A 84 -5.97 5.91 -16.68
N PRO A 85 -6.58 6.54 -17.71
CA PRO A 85 -7.94 6.19 -18.12
C PRO A 85 -8.02 4.72 -18.51
N ASP A 86 -9.13 4.05 -18.20
CA ASP A 86 -9.44 2.71 -18.68
C ASP A 86 -9.73 2.70 -20.19
N GLU A 87 -10.07 1.53 -20.73
CA GLU A 87 -10.35 1.37 -22.16
C GLU A 87 -11.64 2.05 -22.64
N ASN A 88 -12.47 2.57 -21.72
CA ASN A 88 -13.61 3.42 -21.98
C ASN A 88 -13.28 4.92 -21.84
N GLY A 89 -12.04 5.26 -21.46
CA GLY A 89 -11.57 6.63 -21.28
C GLY A 89 -11.79 7.18 -19.87
N GLU A 90 -12.22 6.36 -18.91
CA GLU A 90 -12.54 6.80 -17.56
C GLU A 90 -11.41 6.52 -16.58
N THR A 91 -11.05 7.52 -15.77
CA THR A 91 -10.15 7.33 -14.63
C THR A 91 -10.94 6.81 -13.43
N THR A 92 -10.49 5.69 -12.86
CA THR A 92 -11.03 5.11 -11.61
C THR A 92 -9.94 4.94 -10.58
N LEU A 93 -10.26 5.16 -9.30
CA LEU A 93 -9.28 5.22 -8.23
C LEU A 93 -9.39 4.04 -7.26
N ASP A 94 -8.24 3.58 -6.79
CA ASP A 94 -8.12 2.50 -5.81
C ASP A 94 -7.31 3.02 -4.61
N ALA A 95 -7.78 2.80 -3.38
CA ALA A 95 -7.06 3.19 -2.17
C ALA A 95 -7.35 2.28 -0.98
N LEU A 96 -6.41 2.21 -0.05
CA LEU A 96 -6.51 1.47 1.21
C LEU A 96 -5.82 2.23 2.33
N ILE A 97 -6.40 2.19 3.53
CA ILE A 97 -5.79 2.65 4.77
C ILE A 97 -5.96 1.58 5.85
N MET A 98 -4.90 1.33 6.62
CA MET A 98 -4.83 0.28 7.63
C MET A 98 -4.28 0.85 8.93
N TYR A 99 -4.95 0.52 10.04
CA TYR A 99 -4.54 0.87 11.39
C TYR A 99 -3.84 -0.32 12.05
N GLY A 100 -2.58 -0.15 12.43
CA GLY A 100 -1.73 -1.21 12.99
C GLY A 100 -2.26 -1.88 14.27
N PRO A 101 -2.67 -1.13 15.31
CA PRO A 101 -3.02 -1.69 16.61
C PRO A 101 -4.08 -2.79 16.61
N ASN A 102 -5.09 -2.66 15.76
CA ASN A 102 -6.18 -3.65 15.67
C ASN A 102 -6.31 -4.28 14.29
N ARG A 103 -5.38 -3.98 13.37
CA ARG A 103 -5.38 -4.43 11.98
C ARG A 103 -6.65 -4.06 11.21
N ASN A 104 -7.39 -3.03 11.65
CA ASN A 104 -8.59 -2.58 10.96
C ASN A 104 -8.21 -1.88 9.64
N VAL A 105 -9.05 -2.03 8.63
CA VAL A 105 -8.81 -1.55 7.27
C VAL A 105 -10.06 -0.89 6.74
N GLY A 106 -9.88 0.23 6.04
CA GLY A 106 -10.86 0.73 5.08
C GLY A 106 -10.24 0.84 3.70
N ALA A 107 -10.98 0.47 2.68
CA ALA A 107 -10.51 0.46 1.30
C ALA A 107 -11.65 0.75 0.33
N VAL A 108 -11.27 1.30 -0.81
CA VAL A 108 -12.12 1.49 -1.98
C VAL A 108 -11.42 1.02 -3.24
N ALA A 109 -12.14 0.38 -4.15
CA ALA A 109 -11.61 0.01 -5.46
C ALA A 109 -12.60 0.36 -6.57
N GLN A 110 -12.08 0.68 -7.75
CA GLN A 110 -12.89 1.22 -8.85
C GLN A 110 -13.76 2.39 -8.40
N LEU A 111 -13.27 3.24 -7.49
CA LEU A 111 -14.00 4.42 -7.04
C LEU A 111 -14.13 5.37 -8.23
N ARG A 112 -15.38 5.68 -8.57
CA ARG A 112 -15.73 6.53 -9.71
C ARG A 112 -16.17 7.90 -9.21
N ARG A 113 -15.87 8.93 -9.99
CA ARG A 113 -16.39 10.30 -9.82
C ARG A 113 -16.11 10.95 -8.45
N VAL A 114 -15.14 10.49 -7.66
CA VAL A 114 -14.73 11.14 -6.40
C VAL A 114 -13.21 11.24 -6.37
N LYS A 115 -12.68 12.45 -6.18
CA LYS A 115 -11.23 12.73 -6.35
C LYS A 115 -10.33 12.16 -5.25
N TYR A 116 -10.85 12.06 -4.02
CA TYR A 116 -10.07 11.74 -2.82
C TYR A 116 -10.29 10.31 -2.36
N ALA A 117 -9.70 9.34 -3.07
CA ALA A 117 -9.92 7.92 -2.78
C ALA A 117 -9.43 7.53 -1.38
N MET A 118 -8.27 8.04 -0.94
CA MET A 118 -7.74 7.79 0.40
C MET A 118 -8.69 8.28 1.49
N ARG A 119 -9.29 9.47 1.33
CA ARG A 119 -10.26 10.00 2.30
C ARG A 119 -11.57 9.20 2.32
N VAL A 120 -11.99 8.64 1.18
CA VAL A 120 -13.15 7.72 1.17
C VAL A 120 -12.80 6.39 1.84
N ALA A 121 -11.62 5.83 1.57
CA ALA A 121 -11.12 4.64 2.26
C ALA A 121 -11.07 4.85 3.79
N ARG A 122 -10.66 6.05 4.23
CA ARG A 122 -10.74 6.46 5.63
C ARG A 122 -12.16 6.40 6.18
N LYS A 123 -13.16 6.88 5.45
CA LYS A 123 -14.57 6.78 5.88
C LYS A 123 -15.08 5.34 5.94
N VAL A 124 -14.60 4.45 5.06
CA VAL A 124 -14.90 3.01 5.17
C VAL A 124 -14.38 2.46 6.50
N LEU A 125 -13.14 2.81 6.88
CA LEU A 125 -12.53 2.40 8.15
C LEU A 125 -13.29 2.93 9.37
N ASP A 126 -13.69 4.21 9.34
CA ASP A 126 -14.27 4.90 10.50
C ASP A 126 -15.77 4.63 10.70
N HIS A 127 -16.53 4.40 9.62
CA HIS A 127 -18.00 4.44 9.66
C HIS A 127 -18.67 3.15 9.19
N THR A 128 -17.92 2.08 8.97
CA THR A 128 -18.48 0.78 8.60
C THR A 128 -17.79 -0.35 9.35
N SER A 129 -18.45 -1.51 9.44
CA SER A 129 -17.83 -2.77 9.84
C SER A 129 -17.28 -3.55 8.63
N HIS A 130 -17.24 -2.93 7.46
CA HIS A 130 -16.75 -3.52 6.22
C HIS A 130 -15.32 -3.06 5.93
N THR A 131 -14.60 -3.85 5.14
CA THR A 131 -13.21 -3.55 4.78
C THR A 131 -13.08 -2.84 3.44
N LEU A 132 -13.85 -3.24 2.43
CA LEU A 132 -13.67 -2.81 1.04
C LEU A 132 -15.02 -2.55 0.38
N LEU A 133 -15.21 -1.36 -0.20
CA LEU A 133 -16.35 -1.01 -1.04
C LEU A 133 -15.87 -0.76 -2.48
N VAL A 134 -16.69 -1.06 -3.49
CA VAL A 134 -16.24 -0.97 -4.88
C VAL A 134 -17.22 -0.28 -5.83
N GLY A 135 -16.69 0.27 -6.92
CA GLY A 135 -17.45 0.76 -8.06
C GLY A 135 -18.34 1.98 -7.74
N ASP A 136 -19.46 2.08 -8.45
CA ASP A 136 -20.44 3.15 -8.25
C ASP A 136 -21.09 3.11 -6.85
N LEU A 137 -21.19 1.94 -6.22
CA LEU A 137 -21.72 1.84 -4.85
C LEU A 137 -20.75 2.39 -3.80
N ALA A 138 -19.44 2.37 -4.06
CA ALA A 138 -18.48 3.12 -3.25
C ALA A 138 -18.65 4.64 -3.43
N THR A 139 -19.03 5.11 -4.63
CA THR A 139 -19.36 6.51 -4.89
C THR A 139 -20.61 6.94 -4.13
N GLU A 140 -21.67 6.12 -4.10
CA GLU A 140 -22.87 6.42 -3.31
C GLU A 140 -22.58 6.45 -1.80
N PHE A 141 -21.74 5.53 -1.30
CA PHE A 141 -21.23 5.62 0.06
C PHE A 141 -20.46 6.93 0.30
N ALA A 142 -19.54 7.31 -0.60
CA ALA A 142 -18.79 8.56 -0.48
C ALA A 142 -19.73 9.77 -0.40
N LYS A 143 -20.78 9.81 -1.22
CA LYS A 143 -21.79 10.89 -1.17
C LYS A 143 -22.52 10.93 0.16
N ALA A 144 -22.89 9.78 0.72
CA ALA A 144 -23.49 9.71 2.06
C ALA A 144 -22.54 10.25 3.15
N MET A 145 -21.22 10.14 2.94
CA MET A 145 -20.18 10.70 3.82
C MET A 145 -19.82 12.17 3.51
N GLY A 146 -20.54 12.83 2.61
CA GLY A 146 -20.39 14.25 2.29
C GLY A 146 -19.46 14.58 1.13
N PHE A 147 -18.89 13.59 0.44
CA PHE A 147 -18.10 13.82 -0.76
C PHE A 147 -18.98 14.26 -1.94
N GLN A 148 -18.42 15.11 -2.79
CA GLN A 148 -19.09 15.57 -4.01
C GLN A 148 -18.58 14.79 -5.21
N GLU A 149 -19.49 14.49 -6.15
CA GLU A 149 -19.10 13.92 -7.43
C GLU A 149 -18.35 14.96 -8.27
N ALA A 150 -17.33 14.51 -8.99
CA ALA A 150 -16.53 15.31 -9.90
C ALA A 150 -16.04 14.45 -11.08
N ASP A 151 -15.89 15.07 -12.25
CA ASP A 151 -15.19 14.43 -13.36
C ASP A 151 -13.73 14.19 -12.97
N LEU A 152 -13.28 12.94 -13.08
CA LEU A 152 -11.91 12.53 -12.82
C LEU A 152 -11.02 12.71 -14.05
N SER A 153 -11.60 13.03 -15.21
CA SER A 153 -10.88 13.25 -16.45
C SER A 153 -10.21 14.63 -16.48
N THR A 154 -9.06 14.69 -17.15
CA THR A 154 -8.39 15.94 -17.51
C THR A 154 -8.13 15.96 -19.02
N ASN A 155 -7.68 17.09 -19.56
CA ASN A 155 -7.23 17.15 -20.96
C ASN A 155 -6.09 16.16 -21.22
N LYS A 156 -5.24 15.89 -20.21
CA LYS A 156 -4.18 14.88 -20.29
C LYS A 156 -4.75 13.47 -20.43
N SER A 157 -5.67 13.03 -19.56
CA SER A 157 -6.24 11.68 -19.66
C SER A 157 -7.05 11.48 -20.95
N ARG A 158 -7.80 12.50 -21.39
CA ARG A 158 -8.51 12.48 -22.68
C ARG A 158 -7.54 12.32 -23.86
N THR A 159 -6.42 13.06 -23.85
CA THR A 159 -5.38 12.95 -24.89
C THR A 159 -4.72 11.56 -24.88
N ILE A 160 -4.46 10.99 -23.70
CA ILE A 160 -3.91 9.63 -23.55
C ILE A 160 -4.88 8.62 -24.17
N TYR A 161 -6.16 8.70 -23.84
CA TYR A 161 -7.19 7.83 -24.38
C TYR A 161 -7.35 7.95 -25.90
N GLU A 162 -7.45 9.17 -26.43
CA GLU A 162 -7.61 9.41 -27.87
C GLU A 162 -6.41 8.88 -28.68
N LYS A 163 -5.18 9.10 -28.19
CA LYS A 163 -3.97 8.56 -28.83
C LYS A 163 -3.98 7.03 -28.85
N TRP A 164 -4.33 6.40 -27.74
CA TRP A 164 -4.43 4.94 -27.63
C TRP A 164 -5.51 4.37 -28.56
N LYS A 165 -6.68 5.00 -28.60
CA LYS A 165 -7.79 4.62 -29.48
C LYS A 165 -7.40 4.75 -30.96
N ASN A 166 -6.72 5.83 -31.33
CA ASN A 166 -6.20 6.04 -32.69
C ASN A 166 -5.05 5.07 -33.06
N ALA A 167 -4.39 4.48 -32.06
CA ALA A 167 -3.36 3.46 -32.22
C ALA A 167 -3.94 2.03 -32.15
N SER A 168 -5.17 1.83 -32.63
CA SER A 168 -5.87 0.54 -32.61
C SER A 168 -5.93 -0.12 -31.23
N CYS A 169 -6.11 0.71 -30.19
CA CYS A 169 -6.21 0.26 -28.81
C CYS A 169 -4.97 -0.50 -28.32
N GLN A 170 -3.77 -0.05 -28.71
CA GLN A 170 -2.51 -0.67 -28.31
C GLN A 170 -1.67 0.23 -27.37
N PRO A 171 -1.03 -0.35 -26.35
CA PRO A 171 -1.14 -1.76 -25.94
C PRO A 171 -2.44 -2.00 -25.12
N ASN A 172 -2.96 -3.23 -25.06
CA ASN A 172 -4.09 -3.59 -24.20
C ASN A 172 -3.88 -4.92 -23.47
N TYR A 173 -4.85 -5.29 -22.63
CA TYR A 173 -4.77 -6.43 -21.72
C TYR A 173 -5.65 -7.62 -22.13
N TRP A 174 -6.33 -7.56 -23.28
CA TRP A 174 -7.17 -8.65 -23.75
C TRP A 174 -6.33 -9.77 -24.36
N THR A 175 -6.69 -11.01 -24.05
CA THR A 175 -6.05 -12.21 -24.60
C THR A 175 -7.10 -13.21 -25.04
N ASP A 176 -6.83 -13.93 -26.14
CA ASP A 176 -7.69 -15.01 -26.64
C ASP A 176 -9.14 -14.57 -26.90
N VAL A 177 -9.28 -13.44 -27.60
CA VAL A 177 -10.56 -12.88 -28.01
C VAL A 177 -10.55 -12.53 -29.51
N ILE A 178 -11.74 -12.33 -30.06
CA ILE A 178 -11.99 -11.84 -31.42
C ILE A 178 -12.72 -10.48 -31.37
N PRO A 179 -12.39 -9.50 -32.24
CA PRO A 179 -11.28 -9.52 -33.19
C PRO A 179 -9.91 -9.60 -32.46
N ASP A 180 -8.84 -9.93 -33.19
CA ASP A 180 -7.50 -10.11 -32.59
C ASP A 180 -7.10 -8.87 -31.77
N PRO A 181 -6.92 -9.01 -30.44
CA PRO A 181 -6.67 -7.87 -29.58
C PRO A 181 -5.32 -7.22 -29.85
N LYS A 182 -4.39 -7.84 -30.57
CA LYS A 182 -3.09 -7.24 -30.91
C LYS A 182 -3.16 -6.22 -32.04
N SER A 183 -4.25 -6.21 -32.81
CA SER A 183 -4.36 -5.42 -34.03
C SER A 183 -5.66 -4.60 -34.13
N SER A 184 -6.64 -4.90 -33.27
CA SER A 184 -7.97 -4.28 -33.33
C SER A 184 -8.48 -3.89 -31.95
N CYS A 185 -9.21 -2.78 -31.90
CA CYS A 185 -10.08 -2.44 -30.77
C CYS A 185 -11.26 -3.43 -30.67
N GLY A 186 -11.86 -3.52 -29.49
CA GLY A 186 -13.11 -4.25 -29.27
C GLY A 186 -14.33 -3.61 -29.98
N PRO A 187 -15.56 -4.09 -29.67
CA PRO A 187 -15.88 -5.01 -28.60
C PRO A 187 -15.33 -6.41 -28.86
N TYR A 188 -14.71 -6.98 -27.82
CA TYR A 188 -14.12 -8.31 -27.87
C TYR A 188 -15.14 -9.38 -27.50
N LYS A 189 -15.02 -10.55 -28.11
CA LYS A 189 -15.75 -11.77 -27.74
C LYS A 189 -14.75 -12.91 -27.55
N PRO A 190 -14.99 -13.85 -26.62
CA PRO A 190 -14.14 -15.02 -26.50
C PRO A 190 -14.00 -15.76 -27.83
N THR A 191 -12.81 -16.27 -28.13
CA THR A 191 -12.67 -17.27 -29.19
C THR A 191 -13.56 -18.47 -28.85
N GLN A 192 -14.36 -18.96 -29.80
CA GLN A 192 -15.07 -20.22 -29.60
C GLN A 192 -14.04 -21.36 -29.61
N ASP A 193 -14.06 -22.15 -28.54
CA ASP A 193 -13.45 -23.48 -28.37
C ASP A 193 -11.94 -23.62 -28.09
N VAL A 194 -11.61 -23.58 -26.79
CA VAL A 194 -10.81 -24.65 -26.17
C VAL A 194 -11.48 -25.03 -24.83
N PRO A 195 -11.80 -26.32 -24.57
CA PRO A 195 -12.30 -26.74 -23.26
C PRO A 195 -11.39 -26.23 -22.14
N LEU A 196 -11.95 -25.57 -21.12
CA LEU A 196 -11.20 -24.96 -20.00
C LEU A 196 -10.14 -25.90 -19.38
N ARG A 197 -10.39 -27.22 -19.38
CA ARG A 197 -9.44 -28.26 -18.90
C ARG A 197 -8.15 -28.37 -19.72
N LEU A 198 -8.18 -28.13 -21.03
CA LEU A 198 -6.99 -28.16 -21.88
C LEU A 198 -6.15 -26.89 -21.75
N ARG A 199 -6.78 -25.75 -21.43
CA ARG A 199 -6.09 -24.48 -21.17
C ARG A 199 -5.16 -24.55 -19.94
N TRP A 200 -5.57 -25.21 -18.87
CA TRP A 200 -4.75 -25.34 -17.65
C TRP A 200 -3.69 -26.44 -17.77
N LYS A 201 -3.97 -27.57 -18.43
CA LYS A 201 -2.97 -28.63 -18.69
C LYS A 201 -1.78 -28.17 -19.51
N ASN A 202 -1.99 -27.20 -20.42
CA ASN A 202 -0.91 -26.57 -21.19
C ASN A 202 -0.18 -25.46 -20.43
N MET A 203 -0.58 -25.17 -19.17
CA MET A 203 0.11 -24.25 -18.27
C MET A 203 1.08 -24.98 -17.32
N ASP A 204 0.94 -26.30 -17.16
CA ASP A 204 1.86 -27.15 -16.39
C ASP A 204 3.25 -27.28 -17.07
N SER A 205 3.39 -26.81 -18.31
CA SER A 205 4.68 -26.50 -18.90
C SER A 205 5.10 -25.08 -18.51
N VAL A 206 5.72 -24.97 -17.33
CA VAL A 206 6.42 -23.78 -16.78
C VAL A 206 7.57 -23.28 -17.68
N HIS A 207 7.69 -23.79 -18.91
CA HIS A 207 8.67 -23.43 -19.94
C HIS A 207 8.03 -23.08 -21.30
N SER A 208 6.70 -22.93 -21.39
CA SER A 208 6.07 -22.38 -22.58
C SER A 208 6.27 -20.86 -22.62
N SER A 209 7.39 -20.49 -23.24
CA SER A 209 7.84 -19.16 -23.64
C SER A 209 6.94 -18.46 -24.67
N GLN A 210 5.65 -18.79 -24.74
CA GLN A 210 4.66 -17.94 -25.41
C GLN A 210 4.37 -16.74 -24.52
N ARG A 211 5.29 -15.77 -24.64
CA ARG A 211 5.22 -14.39 -24.16
C ARG A 211 3.75 -13.94 -24.12
N ARG A 212 3.14 -13.97 -22.93
CA ARG A 212 2.08 -13.01 -22.62
C ARG A 212 2.77 -11.67 -22.74
N SER A 213 2.64 -11.02 -23.90
CA SER A 213 3.04 -9.64 -24.11
C SER A 213 2.09 -8.77 -23.31
N ILE A 214 2.19 -8.86 -21.98
CA ILE A 214 1.58 -7.90 -21.07
C ILE A 214 2.24 -6.57 -21.42
N PRO A 215 1.47 -5.49 -21.65
CA PRO A 215 2.01 -4.16 -21.88
C PRO A 215 3.10 -3.87 -20.84
N VAL A 216 4.23 -3.29 -21.25
CA VAL A 216 5.35 -3.00 -20.33
C VAL A 216 4.83 -2.18 -19.15
N VAL A 217 4.80 -2.83 -17.99
CA VAL A 217 4.39 -2.26 -16.70
C VAL A 217 5.50 -1.32 -16.26
N SER A 218 5.51 -0.09 -16.76
CA SER A 218 6.57 0.90 -16.47
C SER A 218 6.12 1.91 -15.42
N ARG A 219 7.08 2.61 -14.79
CA ARG A 219 6.87 3.72 -13.84
C ARG A 219 5.66 4.61 -14.19
N TRP A 220 5.55 4.99 -15.46
CA TRP A 220 4.52 5.93 -15.93
C TRP A 220 3.14 5.31 -16.18
N ASN A 221 2.98 4.00 -15.91
CA ASN A 221 1.81 3.22 -16.32
C ASN A 221 1.20 2.35 -15.21
N HIS A 222 1.70 2.40 -13.96
CA HIS A 222 1.13 1.62 -12.85
C HIS A 222 1.59 2.03 -11.44
N ASP A 223 2.28 3.16 -11.29
CA ASP A 223 2.85 3.52 -9.98
C ASP A 223 1.77 3.80 -8.93
N THR A 224 2.04 3.32 -7.72
CA THR A 224 1.19 3.52 -6.55
C THR A 224 1.98 4.34 -5.53
N ILE A 225 1.34 5.33 -4.92
CA ILE A 225 1.87 5.83 -3.64
C ILE A 225 1.48 4.83 -2.57
N GLY A 226 2.49 4.28 -1.92
CA GLY A 226 2.37 3.53 -0.69
C GLY A 226 3.02 4.31 0.43
N MET A 227 2.37 4.46 1.58
CA MET A 227 2.86 5.23 2.71
C MET A 227 2.72 4.44 4.01
N ILE A 228 3.73 4.52 4.87
CA ILE A 228 3.69 3.98 6.23
C ILE A 228 4.16 5.07 7.17
N VAL A 229 3.46 5.20 8.29
CA VAL A 229 3.72 6.20 9.32
C VAL A 229 3.80 5.51 10.68
N ILE A 230 4.86 5.80 11.43
CA ILE A 230 4.95 5.54 12.86
C ILE A 230 4.95 6.91 13.55
N ASP A 231 3.92 7.20 14.35
CA ASP A 231 3.80 8.49 15.02
C ASP A 231 4.65 8.59 16.31
N GLY A 232 4.59 9.74 16.99
CA GLY A 232 5.37 9.99 18.20
C GLY A 232 4.97 9.11 19.40
N HIS A 233 3.84 8.41 19.32
CA HIS A 233 3.43 7.41 20.32
C HIS A 233 3.85 5.99 19.91
N GLY A 234 4.55 5.83 18.79
CA GLY A 234 4.92 4.54 18.23
C GLY A 234 3.77 3.82 17.53
N ILE A 235 2.63 4.48 17.31
CA ILE A 235 1.48 3.86 16.63
C ILE A 235 1.75 3.83 15.13
N ILE A 236 1.59 2.65 14.52
CA ILE A 236 1.82 2.45 13.09
C ILE A 236 0.51 2.44 12.30
N SER A 237 0.51 3.15 11.17
CA SER A 237 -0.54 3.12 10.16
C SER A 237 0.08 3.06 8.77
N GLY A 238 -0.65 2.54 7.80
CA GLY A 238 -0.17 2.49 6.42
C GLY A 238 -1.31 2.55 5.42
N GLY A 239 -0.99 2.89 4.18
CA GLY A 239 -1.99 3.00 3.14
C GLY A 239 -1.39 3.14 1.75
N THR A 240 -2.26 3.06 0.77
CA THR A 240 -1.94 3.07 -0.66
C THR A 240 -3.00 3.84 -1.44
N SER A 241 -2.60 4.52 -2.52
CA SER A 241 -3.52 5.13 -3.48
C SER A 241 -2.95 5.09 -4.90
N THR A 242 -3.81 4.85 -5.89
CA THR A 242 -3.45 4.81 -7.31
C THR A 242 -4.67 5.09 -8.20
N ASN A 243 -4.42 5.42 -9.46
CA ASN A 243 -5.41 5.33 -10.54
C ASN A 243 -5.26 4.06 -11.39
N GLY A 244 -4.36 3.15 -11.00
CA GLY A 244 -4.16 1.84 -11.60
C GLY A 244 -3.44 1.88 -12.95
N MET A 245 -3.52 0.76 -13.68
CA MET A 245 -2.90 0.63 -15.00
C MET A 245 -3.64 1.45 -16.07
N CYS A 246 -2.91 2.14 -16.93
CA CYS A 246 -3.52 2.86 -18.06
C CYS A 246 -4.09 1.88 -19.08
N HIS A 247 -5.28 2.18 -19.61
CA HIS A 247 -6.03 1.33 -20.54
C HIS A 247 -6.41 -0.03 -19.97
N LYS A 248 -6.47 -0.16 -18.64
CA LYS A 248 -7.00 -1.34 -17.96
C LYS A 248 -8.43 -1.64 -18.46
N ILE A 249 -8.79 -2.92 -18.43
CA ILE A 249 -10.17 -3.34 -18.67
C ILE A 249 -11.04 -2.71 -17.56
N PRO A 250 -12.17 -2.06 -17.88
CA PRO A 250 -13.06 -1.46 -16.90
C PRO A 250 -13.46 -2.47 -15.82
N GLY A 251 -13.37 -2.08 -14.55
CA GLY A 251 -13.55 -2.98 -13.42
C GLY A 251 -12.28 -3.66 -12.90
N ARG A 252 -11.13 -3.55 -13.59
CA ARG A 252 -9.85 -4.11 -13.10
C ARG A 252 -9.39 -3.40 -11.83
N VAL A 253 -9.06 -4.18 -10.82
CA VAL A 253 -8.49 -3.73 -9.54
C VAL A 253 -7.06 -4.27 -9.41
N GLY A 254 -6.13 -3.42 -8.95
CA GLY A 254 -4.73 -3.80 -8.68
C GLY A 254 -4.51 -4.30 -7.26
N ASP A 255 -3.25 -4.32 -6.83
CA ASP A 255 -2.84 -4.66 -5.46
C ASP A 255 -3.12 -3.54 -4.46
N SER A 256 -3.13 -2.29 -4.91
CA SER A 256 -3.20 -1.10 -4.05
C SER A 256 -4.35 -1.10 -3.05
N PRO A 257 -5.62 -1.48 -3.36
CA PRO A 257 -6.70 -1.48 -2.38
C PRO A 257 -6.81 -2.81 -1.60
N ILE A 258 -5.88 -3.76 -1.79
CA ILE A 258 -5.95 -5.10 -1.23
C ILE A 258 -4.98 -5.22 -0.04
N PRO A 259 -5.47 -5.45 1.20
CA PRO A 259 -4.62 -5.64 2.37
C PRO A 259 -3.65 -6.79 2.16
N GLY A 260 -2.39 -6.59 2.50
CA GLY A 260 -1.35 -7.59 2.33
C GLY A 260 -0.71 -7.61 0.94
N ALA A 261 -1.39 -7.08 -0.08
CA ALA A 261 -0.79 -6.83 -1.38
C ALA A 261 -0.17 -5.43 -1.42
N GLY A 262 -0.98 -4.38 -1.54
CA GLY A 262 -0.52 -2.99 -1.66
C GLY A 262 0.11 -2.44 -0.39
N ALA A 263 -0.50 -2.68 0.77
CA ALA A 263 0.10 -2.33 2.06
C ALA A 263 -0.33 -3.30 3.17
N TYR A 264 0.51 -3.44 4.19
CA TYR A 264 0.19 -4.15 5.42
C TYR A 264 0.99 -3.57 6.59
N VAL A 265 0.33 -3.35 7.73
CA VAL A 265 0.98 -2.87 8.95
C VAL A 265 0.53 -3.71 10.16
N ASP A 266 1.45 -3.96 11.06
CA ASP A 266 1.19 -4.63 12.34
C ASP A 266 1.97 -3.91 13.44
N GLN A 267 1.26 -3.54 14.51
CA GLN A 267 1.76 -2.72 15.60
C GLN A 267 2.97 -3.31 16.33
N ASP A 268 3.10 -4.64 16.32
CA ASP A 268 4.14 -5.33 17.07
C ASP A 268 5.35 -5.69 16.20
N VAL A 269 5.27 -5.44 14.88
CA VAL A 269 6.27 -5.90 13.90
C VAL A 269 6.80 -4.76 13.05
N GLY A 270 5.90 -4.06 12.35
CA GLY A 270 6.26 -3.09 11.32
C GLY A 270 5.25 -3.05 10.20
N GLY A 271 5.67 -2.51 9.06
CA GLY A 271 4.84 -2.38 7.88
C GLY A 271 5.61 -2.57 6.59
N ALA A 272 4.88 -2.88 5.53
CA ALA A 272 5.39 -2.88 4.18
C ALA A 272 4.35 -2.32 3.20
N THR A 273 4.84 -1.72 2.11
CA THR A 273 3.99 -1.19 1.04
C THR A 273 4.65 -1.34 -0.32
N ALA A 274 3.84 -1.71 -1.30
CA ALA A 274 4.23 -2.18 -2.62
C ALA A 274 3.82 -1.21 -3.73
N THR A 275 4.51 -1.34 -4.86
CA THR A 275 4.17 -0.72 -6.15
C THR A 275 4.68 -1.64 -7.25
N GLY A 276 3.96 -1.79 -8.36
CA GLY A 276 4.38 -2.72 -9.40
C GLY A 276 3.23 -3.29 -10.21
N ASP A 277 3.50 -4.40 -10.89
CA ASP A 277 2.46 -5.18 -11.57
C ASP A 277 1.42 -5.68 -10.54
N GLY A 278 0.33 -4.92 -10.42
CA GLY A 278 -0.69 -5.19 -9.39
C GLY A 278 -1.37 -6.55 -9.51
N ASP A 279 -1.46 -7.11 -10.73
CA ASP A 279 -2.03 -8.44 -10.95
C ASP A 279 -1.07 -9.55 -10.49
N VAL A 280 0.24 -9.31 -10.60
CA VAL A 280 1.26 -10.19 -10.00
C VAL A 280 1.32 -9.98 -8.50
N MET A 281 1.45 -8.75 -8.01
CA MET A 281 1.60 -8.44 -6.58
C MET A 281 0.46 -9.04 -5.74
N MET A 282 -0.79 -8.92 -6.19
CA MET A 282 -1.94 -9.48 -5.45
C MET A 282 -1.93 -11.01 -5.33
N ARG A 283 -1.24 -11.73 -6.23
CA ARG A 283 -1.13 -13.20 -6.17
C ARG A 283 -0.11 -13.67 -5.12
N PHE A 284 0.82 -12.80 -4.73
CA PHE A 284 1.92 -13.14 -3.82
C PHE A 284 1.86 -12.43 -2.47
N LEU A 285 0.99 -11.42 -2.32
CA LEU A 285 0.79 -10.65 -1.08
C LEU A 285 2.13 -10.16 -0.46
N PRO A 286 2.96 -9.43 -1.21
CA PRO A 286 4.33 -9.10 -0.81
C PRO A 286 4.41 -8.27 0.48
N SER A 287 3.48 -7.34 0.69
CA SER A 287 3.45 -6.51 1.89
C SER A 287 3.20 -7.34 3.14
N TYR A 288 2.20 -8.23 3.11
CA TYR A 288 1.96 -9.18 4.20
C TYR A 288 3.16 -10.10 4.42
N GLN A 289 3.69 -10.68 3.33
CA GLN A 289 4.79 -11.62 3.41
C GLN A 289 6.08 -10.99 3.98
N ALA A 290 6.36 -9.73 3.67
CA ALA A 290 7.48 -9.02 4.26
C ALA A 290 7.29 -8.71 5.74
N VAL A 291 6.07 -8.33 6.16
CA VAL A 291 5.76 -8.17 7.59
C VAL A 291 5.91 -9.51 8.33
N GLU A 292 5.47 -10.63 7.76
CA GLU A 292 5.66 -11.94 8.39
C GLU A 292 7.12 -12.38 8.43
N PHE A 293 7.94 -12.02 7.45
CA PHE A 293 9.40 -12.19 7.54
C PHE A 293 9.99 -11.35 8.68
N MET A 294 9.58 -10.09 8.82
CA MET A 294 10.01 -9.28 9.96
C MET A 294 9.56 -9.87 11.31
N ARG A 295 8.36 -10.46 11.37
CA ARG A 295 7.85 -11.17 12.55
C ARG A 295 8.73 -12.36 12.93
N GLN A 296 9.34 -13.01 11.95
CA GLN A 296 10.30 -14.10 12.14
C GLN A 296 11.72 -13.63 12.51
N GLY A 297 11.92 -12.33 12.74
CA GLY A 297 13.19 -11.75 13.17
C GLY A 297 14.08 -11.25 12.02
N LEU A 298 13.61 -11.28 10.77
CA LEU A 298 14.35 -10.70 9.65
C LEU A 298 14.33 -9.16 9.71
N GLN A 299 15.46 -8.54 9.37
CA GLN A 299 15.52 -7.08 9.25
C GLN A 299 14.81 -6.59 7.97
N PRO A 300 14.29 -5.35 7.93
CA PRO A 300 13.53 -4.82 6.80
C PRO A 300 14.16 -5.05 5.43
N ALA A 301 15.49 -4.86 5.31
CA ALA A 301 16.21 -5.05 4.04
C ALA A 301 16.10 -6.50 3.54
N GLU A 302 16.29 -7.47 4.41
CA GLU A 302 16.21 -8.88 4.06
C GLU A 302 14.77 -9.33 3.84
N ALA A 303 13.83 -8.86 4.66
CA ALA A 303 12.40 -9.15 4.53
C ALA A 303 11.86 -8.68 3.17
N CYS A 304 12.13 -7.42 2.79
CA CYS A 304 11.75 -6.86 1.51
C CYS A 304 12.37 -7.65 0.34
N ARG A 305 13.67 -7.96 0.44
CA ARG A 305 14.39 -8.71 -0.59
C ARG A 305 13.81 -10.12 -0.78
N GLN A 306 13.50 -10.84 0.30
CA GLN A 306 12.92 -12.18 0.21
C GLN A 306 11.51 -12.15 -0.36
N ALA A 307 10.68 -11.17 0.00
CA ALA A 307 9.34 -11.01 -0.56
C ALA A 307 9.39 -10.80 -2.07
N ILE A 308 10.25 -9.90 -2.55
CA ILE A 308 10.43 -9.63 -3.99
C ILE A 308 11.02 -10.85 -4.72
N ARG A 309 12.02 -11.53 -4.16
CA ARG A 309 12.61 -12.73 -4.76
C ARG A 309 11.64 -13.90 -4.89
N ARG A 310 10.65 -14.01 -4.00
CA ARG A 310 9.59 -15.03 -4.15
C ARG A 310 8.75 -14.79 -5.40
N ILE A 311 8.49 -13.53 -5.74
CA ILE A 311 7.77 -13.16 -6.95
C ILE A 311 8.65 -13.40 -8.17
N SER A 312 9.87 -12.87 -8.21
CA SER A 312 10.74 -13.00 -9.39
C SER A 312 11.13 -14.44 -9.71
N ARG A 313 11.28 -15.32 -8.71
CA ARG A 313 11.49 -16.76 -8.96
C ARG A 313 10.32 -17.42 -9.66
N ALA A 314 9.09 -16.99 -9.37
CA ALA A 314 7.89 -17.55 -9.98
C ALA A 314 7.52 -16.85 -11.29
N ILE A 315 7.82 -15.54 -11.40
CA ILE A 315 7.52 -14.68 -12.55
C ILE A 315 8.74 -13.76 -12.77
N PRO A 316 9.77 -14.22 -13.49
CA PRO A 316 11.00 -13.44 -13.69
C PRO A 316 10.71 -12.08 -14.31
N THR A 317 9.83 -12.00 -15.29
CA THR A 317 9.53 -10.75 -16.00
C THR A 317 8.73 -9.72 -15.20
N PHE A 318 8.40 -9.97 -13.93
CA PHE A 318 7.62 -9.02 -13.14
C PHE A 318 8.44 -7.77 -12.82
N GLN A 319 7.75 -6.63 -12.75
CA GLN A 319 8.32 -5.37 -12.30
C GLN A 319 7.62 -4.89 -11.03
N GLY A 320 8.41 -4.44 -10.06
CA GLY A 320 7.87 -3.81 -8.87
C GLY A 320 8.87 -3.65 -7.74
N GLY A 321 8.43 -2.94 -6.72
CA GLY A 321 9.20 -2.59 -5.54
C GLY A 321 8.37 -2.72 -4.27
N LEU A 322 9.08 -2.85 -3.16
CA LEU A 322 8.53 -2.96 -1.82
C LEU A 322 9.39 -2.12 -0.88
N VAL A 323 8.74 -1.32 -0.04
CA VAL A 323 9.38 -0.60 1.06
C VAL A 323 8.92 -1.23 2.37
N CYS A 324 9.85 -1.51 3.27
CA CYS A 324 9.62 -2.14 4.56
C CYS A 324 10.12 -1.22 5.68
N VAL A 325 9.38 -1.16 6.77
CA VAL A 325 9.77 -0.49 8.01
C VAL A 325 9.45 -1.38 9.21
N ASN A 326 10.36 -1.53 10.17
CA ASN A 326 10.06 -2.21 11.44
C ASN A 326 9.61 -1.20 12.51
N VAL A 327 9.08 -1.71 13.64
CA VAL A 327 8.67 -0.88 14.79
C VAL A 327 9.80 -0.04 15.41
N HIS A 328 11.06 -0.34 15.11
CA HIS A 328 12.21 0.46 15.53
C HIS A 328 12.52 1.62 14.57
N GLY A 329 11.73 1.81 13.51
CA GLY A 329 11.93 2.85 12.51
C GLY A 329 13.07 2.55 11.52
N THR A 330 13.57 1.32 11.47
CA THR A 330 14.53 0.91 10.43
C THR A 330 13.79 0.74 9.12
N VAL A 331 14.24 1.40 8.06
CA VAL A 331 13.61 1.39 6.73
C VAL A 331 14.55 0.75 5.72
N ALA A 332 14.00 -0.04 4.82
CA ALA A 332 14.70 -0.51 3.63
C ALA A 332 13.72 -0.75 2.48
N ALA A 333 14.25 -0.94 1.28
CA ALA A 333 13.45 -1.28 0.11
C ALA A 333 14.15 -2.34 -0.74
N ALA A 334 13.37 -3.07 -1.53
CA ALA A 334 13.85 -3.99 -2.56
C ALA A 334 12.96 -3.88 -3.80
N CYS A 335 13.50 -4.21 -4.96
CA CYS A 335 12.76 -4.15 -6.21
C CYS A 335 13.33 -5.10 -7.26
N HIS A 336 12.51 -5.40 -8.27
CA HIS A 336 12.86 -6.24 -9.42
C HIS A 336 12.36 -5.60 -10.72
N GLY A 337 13.11 -5.77 -11.81
CA GLY A 337 12.66 -5.42 -13.17
C GLY A 337 12.59 -3.91 -13.50
N LEU A 338 12.89 -3.03 -12.55
CA LEU A 338 13.05 -1.57 -12.74
C LEU A 338 14.55 -1.21 -12.75
N SER A 339 14.97 -0.05 -13.27
CA SER A 339 16.40 0.32 -13.17
C SER A 339 16.81 0.69 -11.75
N PHE A 340 15.97 1.48 -11.08
CA PHE A 340 16.12 1.87 -9.68
C PHE A 340 14.75 2.14 -9.09
N PHE A 341 14.63 2.01 -7.77
CA PHE A 341 13.44 2.29 -7.01
C PHE A 341 13.74 3.35 -5.94
N PRO A 342 13.32 4.61 -6.15
CA PRO A 342 13.39 5.63 -5.12
C PRO A 342 12.32 5.42 -4.06
N TYR A 343 12.61 5.79 -2.82
CA TYR A 343 11.62 5.96 -1.77
C TYR A 343 11.98 7.18 -0.92
N SER A 344 10.97 7.82 -0.34
CA SER A 344 11.13 9.04 0.45
C SER A 344 10.93 8.74 1.93
N THR A 345 11.79 9.30 2.78
CA THR A 345 11.69 9.19 4.24
C THR A 345 11.83 10.54 4.90
N ILE A 346 11.19 10.71 6.05
CA ILE A 346 11.40 11.84 6.97
C ILE A 346 11.20 11.31 8.39
N SER A 347 12.10 11.69 9.29
CA SER A 347 12.02 11.27 10.68
C SER A 347 12.53 12.34 11.63
N GLY A 348 12.36 12.12 12.93
CA GLY A 348 12.94 12.99 13.95
C GLY A 348 14.47 13.09 13.84
N GLN A 349 15.14 12.08 13.27
CA GLN A 349 16.59 12.05 13.09
C GLN A 349 17.06 12.91 11.90
N THR A 350 16.19 13.19 10.93
CA THR A 350 16.53 14.01 9.76
C THR A 350 16.29 15.49 9.98
N ASN A 351 16.02 15.92 11.22
CA ASN A 351 15.60 17.29 11.56
C ASN A 351 14.42 17.79 10.68
N GLY A 352 13.52 16.88 10.28
CA GLY A 352 12.37 17.22 9.42
C GLY A 352 12.72 17.50 7.96
N ALA A 353 13.93 17.12 7.50
CA ALA A 353 14.26 17.10 6.08
C ALA A 353 13.78 15.80 5.43
N VAL A 354 13.20 15.89 4.23
CA VAL A 354 12.85 14.72 3.42
C VAL A 354 14.12 14.18 2.75
N LEU A 355 14.42 12.91 2.98
CA LEU A 355 15.49 12.19 2.32
C LEU A 355 14.90 11.30 1.22
N ILE A 356 15.60 11.22 0.09
CA ILE A 356 15.30 10.24 -0.97
C ILE A 356 16.42 9.23 -0.98
N GLN A 357 16.07 7.96 -0.77
CA GLN A 357 16.97 6.83 -0.95
C GLN A 357 16.64 6.12 -2.26
N ASN A 358 17.67 5.61 -2.95
CA ASN A 358 17.52 4.82 -4.17
C ASN A 358 18.06 3.42 -3.95
N VAL A 359 17.31 2.42 -4.42
CA VAL A 359 17.77 1.02 -4.46
C VAL A 359 17.90 0.59 -5.92
N THR A 360 19.04 -0.01 -6.26
CA THR A 360 19.23 -0.68 -7.56
C THR A 360 18.44 -1.98 -7.55
N CYS A 361 17.57 -2.18 -8.54
CA CYS A 361 16.73 -3.37 -8.56
C CYS A 361 17.44 -4.57 -9.15
N GLU A 362 17.14 -5.74 -8.59
CA GLU A 362 17.56 -7.00 -9.18
C GLU A 362 16.97 -7.10 -10.61
N GLN A 363 17.79 -7.53 -11.55
CA GLN A 363 17.41 -7.76 -12.95
C GLN A 363 17.32 -9.26 -13.20
N ASP A 364 16.67 -9.63 -14.31
CA ASP A 364 16.68 -11.02 -14.78
C ASP A 364 18.13 -11.49 -15.03
N THR A 365 18.59 -12.48 -14.27
CA THR A 365 19.80 -13.23 -14.61
C THR A 365 19.47 -14.26 -15.69
N VAL A 366 19.27 -13.82 -16.94
CA VAL A 366 19.05 -14.72 -18.09
C VAL A 366 20.34 -15.44 -18.54
N LEU A 367 21.48 -15.30 -17.85
CA LEU A 367 22.80 -15.71 -18.40
C LEU A 367 23.70 -16.63 -17.57
N GLU A 368 23.23 -17.35 -16.55
CA GLU A 368 24.10 -18.29 -15.80
C GLU A 368 23.63 -19.75 -15.71
N MET A 369 22.61 -20.17 -16.45
CA MET A 369 22.17 -21.58 -16.48
C MET A 369 22.41 -22.28 -17.84
N GLN A 370 23.29 -21.76 -18.69
CA GLN A 370 23.71 -22.45 -19.93
C GLN A 370 25.18 -22.91 -19.95
N ASN A 371 25.95 -22.75 -18.87
CA ASN A 371 27.36 -23.17 -18.81
C ASN A 371 27.70 -23.91 -17.51
N ASN A 372 26.99 -24.99 -17.18
CA ASN A 372 27.51 -26.05 -16.29
C ASN A 372 26.91 -27.40 -16.64
#